data_AF-A0A849ZDJ5-F1
#
_entry.id   AF-A0A849ZDJ5-F1
#
_cell.length_a   1.000
_cell.length_b   1.000
_cell.length_c   1.000
_cell.angle_alpha   90.00
_cell.angle_beta   90.00
_cell.angle_gamma   90.00
#
_symmetry.space_group_name_H-M   'P 1'
#
loop_
_entity.id
_entity.type
_entity.pdbx_description
1 polymer ?
#
loop_
_entity_poly.entity_id
_entity_poly.type
_entity_poly.pdbx_seq_one_letter_code
_entity_poly.pdbx_strand_id
1 'polypeptide(L)'
;MNRFASLTLTGLFATALLSAACGPVTQIPLPEEEPVTAASSASTTDVLSGHLTVGIPPGAVDAPRRASIMAAPQSSNDETRIVLEGGGPEGMAKFVMMVTELYLLGSGDLRADAGKLAARDEKVVELRGARLPTFAFEPGPGEPLPDRPLFVLGGVISHPDGTLQEVEFFILPEMAASRKDYTDRARAVLSTFAPGKRKIETAGGKTALGKTLFVNMPPSFILSTQPGPDFDVFRVRRLRRPGEPGATLGIYVGGHPSLQIDQLIKSGEDTPPAKTEEGTVLGRKTEWVEWRGADGLEIKETIVPLDDQQSVHVFAMATTVEDLEGLLRIVQTLAQAH
;
A
#
# COMPACT_ATOMS: atom_id res chain seq x y z
N MET A 1 4.69 13.35 13.30
CA MET A 1 5.22 12.03 12.87
C MET A 1 4.40 11.55 11.69
N ASN A 2 5.03 11.14 10.59
CA ASN A 2 4.35 10.72 9.36
C ASN A 2 3.50 9.45 9.60
N ARG A 3 2.21 9.47 9.22
CA ARG A 3 1.35 8.26 9.15
C ARG A 3 1.98 7.16 8.28
N PHE A 4 2.67 7.57 7.21
CA PHE A 4 3.48 6.69 6.35
C PHE A 4 4.59 5.91 7.07
N ALA A 5 4.93 6.22 8.32
CA ALA A 5 5.95 5.48 9.07
C ALA A 5 5.39 4.53 10.15
N SER A 6 4.12 4.69 10.57
CA SER A 6 3.61 4.01 11.78
C SER A 6 2.64 2.86 11.51
N LEU A 7 2.09 2.74 10.30
CA LEU A 7 1.12 1.68 9.96
C LEU A 7 1.60 0.70 8.90
N THR A 8 2.65 1.07 8.21
CA THR A 8 3.35 0.23 7.27
C THR A 8 4.50 -0.45 7.98
N LEU A 9 4.28 -1.69 8.42
CA LEU A 9 5.36 -2.70 8.36
C LEU A 9 5.81 -2.96 6.90
N THR A 10 5.17 -2.28 5.95
CA THR A 10 5.46 -2.11 4.53
C THR A 10 6.29 -0.84 4.21
N GLY A 11 6.80 -0.11 5.21
CA GLY A 11 7.25 1.28 5.05
C GLY A 11 8.64 1.56 5.60
N LEU A 12 9.60 0.70 5.26
CA LEU A 12 11.00 1.10 5.15
C LEU A 12 11.69 0.26 4.06
N PHE A 13 11.08 0.22 2.88
CA PHE A 13 11.89 0.31 1.68
C PHE A 13 11.95 1.77 1.31
N ALA A 14 13.06 2.39 1.70
CA ALA A 14 13.58 3.50 0.95
C ALA A 14 13.55 3.07 -0.53
N THR A 15 12.68 3.71 -1.30
CA THR A 15 13.02 3.97 -2.69
C THR A 15 14.39 4.62 -2.60
N ALA A 16 15.45 3.91 -2.99
CA ALA A 16 16.74 4.56 -3.19
C ALA A 16 16.44 5.75 -4.12
N LEU A 17 16.51 6.96 -3.57
CA LEU A 17 16.44 8.20 -4.31
C LEU A 17 17.71 8.26 -5.16
N LEU A 18 17.71 7.52 -6.28
CA LEU A 18 18.52 7.96 -7.40
C LEU A 18 17.89 9.26 -7.87
N SER A 19 18.57 10.37 -7.59
CA SER A 19 18.39 11.65 -8.27
C SER A 19 18.67 11.45 -9.76
N ALA A 20 17.70 10.90 -10.48
CA ALA A 20 17.68 10.95 -11.93
C ALA A 20 17.15 12.32 -12.34
N ALA A 21 17.93 13.03 -13.15
CA ALA A 21 17.55 14.31 -13.72
C ALA A 21 16.13 14.23 -14.30
N CYS A 22 15.22 15.05 -13.79
CA CYS A 22 13.87 15.20 -14.33
C CYS A 22 13.98 15.67 -15.78
N GLY A 23 13.71 14.76 -16.72
CA GLY A 23 13.36 15.16 -18.08
C GLY A 23 12.07 15.98 -18.09
N PRO A 24 11.84 16.83 -19.10
CA PRO A 24 10.65 17.67 -19.17
C PRO A 24 9.38 16.83 -19.13
N VAL A 25 8.47 17.21 -18.23
CA VAL A 25 7.15 16.58 -18.08
C VAL A 25 6.34 16.83 -19.35
N THR A 26 5.93 15.76 -20.03
CA THR A 26 4.89 15.88 -21.07
C THR A 26 3.59 16.31 -20.41
N GLN A 27 3.19 17.57 -20.64
CA GLN A 27 1.90 18.09 -20.21
C GLN A 27 0.79 17.31 -20.92
N ILE A 28 -0.10 16.68 -20.16
CA ILE A 28 -1.37 16.18 -20.69
C ILE A 28 -2.29 17.40 -20.75
N PRO A 29 -2.76 17.83 -21.93
CA PRO A 29 -3.71 18.93 -22.02
C PRO A 29 -4.99 18.54 -21.27
N LEU A 30 -5.32 19.28 -20.22
CA LEU A 30 -6.64 19.18 -19.60
C LEU A 30 -7.64 19.92 -20.50
N PRO A 31 -8.84 19.37 -20.73
CA PRO A 31 -9.88 20.06 -21.48
C PRO A 31 -10.27 21.38 -20.81
N GLU A 32 -10.50 22.43 -21.60
CA GLU A 32 -10.96 23.74 -21.13
C GLU A 32 -12.33 23.62 -20.42
N GLU A 33 -12.48 24.29 -19.28
CA GLU A 33 -13.69 24.24 -18.44
C GLU A 33 -14.86 25.00 -19.10
N GLU A 34 -15.86 24.28 -19.59
CA GLU A 34 -17.16 24.88 -19.93
C GLU A 34 -17.97 25.22 -18.65
N PRO A 35 -18.76 26.32 -18.65
CA PRO A 35 -19.54 26.74 -17.49
C PRO A 35 -20.60 25.70 -17.10
N VAL A 36 -20.39 25.07 -15.95
CA VAL A 36 -21.24 23.99 -15.41
C VAL A 36 -22.60 24.54 -14.98
N THR A 37 -23.66 24.15 -15.69
CA THR A 37 -25.06 24.34 -15.26
C THR A 37 -25.48 23.21 -14.31
N ALA A 38 -26.45 23.52 -13.43
CA ALA A 38 -26.84 22.80 -12.22
C ALA A 38 -27.00 21.25 -12.28
N ALA A 39 -26.68 20.63 -11.14
CA ALA A 39 -26.98 19.25 -10.72
C ALA A 39 -26.40 18.11 -11.57
N SER A 40 -25.09 18.13 -11.80
CA SER A 40 -24.39 16.94 -12.28
C SER A 40 -24.39 15.86 -11.20
N SER A 41 -25.02 14.72 -11.52
CA SER A 41 -25.15 13.57 -10.61
C SER A 41 -23.78 12.97 -10.32
N ALA A 42 -23.45 12.77 -9.03
CA ALA A 42 -22.24 12.05 -8.63
C ALA A 42 -22.18 10.68 -9.34
N SER A 43 -21.02 10.34 -9.89
CA SER A 43 -20.76 9.02 -10.46
C SER A 43 -20.25 8.07 -9.36
N THR A 44 -20.49 6.77 -9.53
CA THR A 44 -19.92 5.74 -8.64
C THR A 44 -18.71 5.12 -9.32
N THR A 45 -17.62 4.96 -8.58
CA THR A 45 -16.36 4.41 -9.07
C THR A 45 -15.89 3.28 -8.17
N ASP A 46 -15.37 2.21 -8.78
CA ASP A 46 -14.71 1.10 -8.09
C ASP A 46 -13.35 1.55 -7.57
N VAL A 47 -13.01 1.18 -6.33
CA VAL A 47 -11.67 1.38 -5.75
C VAL A 47 -11.18 0.07 -5.14
N LEU A 48 -9.86 -0.04 -4.99
CA LEU A 48 -9.17 -1.25 -4.54
C LEU A 48 -9.55 -2.46 -5.41
N SER A 49 -9.58 -2.26 -6.72
CA SER A 49 -10.04 -3.24 -7.73
C SER A 49 -11.44 -3.78 -7.44
N GLY A 50 -12.35 -2.87 -7.08
CA GLY A 50 -13.75 -3.19 -6.83
C GLY A 50 -14.02 -3.86 -5.49
N HIS A 51 -13.12 -3.72 -4.50
CA HIS A 51 -13.41 -4.13 -3.12
C HIS A 51 -14.36 -3.15 -2.43
N LEU A 52 -14.22 -1.87 -2.79
CA LEU A 52 -15.12 -0.81 -2.36
C LEU A 52 -15.63 -0.08 -3.61
N THR A 53 -16.76 0.61 -3.43
CA THR A 53 -17.26 1.62 -4.36
C THR A 53 -17.40 2.94 -3.64
N VAL A 54 -17.27 4.05 -4.36
CA VAL A 54 -17.37 5.40 -3.80
C VAL A 54 -18.06 6.34 -4.78
N GLY A 55 -18.90 7.24 -4.26
CA GLY A 55 -19.47 8.34 -5.02
C GLY A 55 -18.45 9.46 -5.17
N ILE A 56 -18.06 9.78 -6.39
CA ILE A 56 -17.08 10.84 -6.69
C ILE A 56 -17.75 12.04 -7.37
N PRO A 57 -17.24 13.26 -7.16
CA PRO A 57 -17.76 14.43 -7.85
C PRO A 57 -17.48 14.35 -9.36
N PRO A 58 -18.27 15.05 -10.19
CA PRO A 58 -18.01 15.19 -11.62
C PRO A 58 -16.60 15.72 -11.89
N GLY A 59 -15.91 15.19 -12.91
CA GLY A 59 -14.55 15.57 -13.26
C GLY A 59 -13.46 14.87 -12.45
N ALA A 60 -13.80 14.11 -11.41
CA ALA A 60 -12.84 13.28 -10.70
C ALA A 60 -12.34 12.13 -11.58
N VAL A 61 -11.05 11.81 -11.48
CA VAL A 61 -10.38 10.80 -12.31
C VAL A 61 -9.53 9.84 -11.48
N ASP A 62 -9.55 8.56 -11.85
CA ASP A 62 -8.57 7.58 -11.37
C ASP A 62 -7.21 7.89 -12.00
N ALA A 63 -6.24 8.21 -11.15
CA ALA A 63 -4.91 8.64 -11.57
C ALA A 63 -3.86 7.97 -10.65
N PRO A 64 -3.50 6.70 -10.95
CA PRO A 64 -2.49 5.96 -10.20
C PRO A 64 -1.19 6.75 -10.05
N ARG A 65 -0.46 6.49 -8.95
CA ARG A 65 0.84 7.12 -8.75
C ARG A 65 1.79 6.75 -9.89
N ARG A 66 2.56 7.73 -10.36
CA ARG A 66 3.64 7.46 -11.31
C ARG A 66 4.71 6.65 -10.59
N ALA A 67 5.09 5.52 -11.18
CA ALA A 67 6.24 4.75 -10.74
C ALA A 67 7.52 5.33 -11.35
N SER A 68 8.65 5.12 -10.66
CA SER A 68 9.97 5.27 -11.26
C SER A 68 10.15 4.25 -12.38
N ILE A 69 11.05 4.53 -13.33
CA ILE A 69 11.42 3.57 -14.39
C ILE A 69 11.93 2.23 -13.84
N MET A 70 12.45 2.24 -12.60
CA MET A 70 12.98 1.06 -11.91
C MET A 70 11.99 0.44 -10.91
N ALA A 71 10.74 0.93 -10.84
CA ALA A 71 9.75 0.48 -9.88
C ALA A 71 8.48 0.00 -10.59
N ALA A 72 7.86 -1.05 -10.07
CA ALA A 72 6.55 -1.45 -10.55
C ALA A 72 5.49 -0.40 -10.14
N PRO A 73 4.46 -0.14 -10.96
CA PRO A 73 3.30 0.64 -10.55
C PRO A 73 2.65 0.02 -9.31
N GLN A 74 2.12 0.85 -8.41
CA GLN A 74 1.41 0.36 -7.24
C GLN A 74 0.24 -0.53 -7.69
N SER A 75 0.04 -1.67 -7.02
CA SER A 75 -1.07 -2.57 -7.33
C SER A 75 -2.40 -1.90 -7.02
N SER A 76 -3.36 -1.98 -7.94
CA SER A 76 -4.73 -1.49 -7.73
C SER A 76 -5.49 -2.26 -6.65
N ASN A 77 -4.98 -3.40 -6.18
CA ASN A 77 -5.50 -4.11 -5.01
C ASN A 77 -5.03 -3.48 -3.69
N ASP A 78 -3.83 -2.90 -3.70
CA ASP A 78 -3.19 -2.34 -2.51
C ASP A 78 -3.60 -0.87 -2.32
N GLU A 79 -3.76 -0.12 -3.42
CA GLU A 79 -4.03 1.32 -3.38
C GLU A 79 -4.86 1.78 -4.60
N THR A 80 -5.69 2.80 -4.40
CA THR A 80 -6.32 3.55 -5.49
C THR A 80 -6.18 5.05 -5.22
N ARG A 81 -5.76 5.80 -6.23
CA ARG A 81 -5.57 7.26 -6.15
C ARG A 81 -6.56 7.95 -7.06
N ILE A 82 -7.47 8.73 -6.49
CA ILE A 82 -8.43 9.53 -7.24
C ILE A 82 -8.05 11.00 -7.12
N VAL A 83 -7.91 11.69 -8.25
CA VAL A 83 -7.83 13.16 -8.30
C VAL A 83 -9.25 13.68 -8.34
N LEU A 84 -9.71 14.27 -7.24
CA LEU A 84 -11.06 14.80 -7.08
C LEU A 84 -11.21 16.20 -7.69
N GLU A 85 -10.13 16.98 -7.69
CA GLU A 85 -10.06 18.31 -8.31
C GLU A 85 -8.67 18.51 -8.92
N GLY A 86 -8.61 18.77 -10.22
CA GLY A 86 -7.38 19.03 -10.97
C GLY A 86 -7.02 20.52 -11.06
N GLY A 87 -6.08 20.86 -11.95
CA GLY A 87 -5.81 22.24 -12.34
C GLY A 87 -5.06 23.09 -11.31
N GLY A 88 -4.25 22.47 -10.44
CA GLY A 88 -3.27 23.17 -9.61
C GLY A 88 -2.11 23.74 -10.44
N PRO A 89 -1.20 24.50 -9.81
CA PRO A 89 0.02 24.96 -10.47
C PRO A 89 0.73 23.81 -11.18
N GLU A 90 1.21 24.05 -12.40
CA GLU A 90 1.93 23.03 -13.21
C GLU A 90 1.14 21.75 -13.50
N GLY A 91 -0.20 21.81 -13.41
CA GLY A 91 -1.07 20.64 -13.61
C GLY A 91 -1.12 19.71 -12.40
N MET A 92 -0.70 20.17 -11.21
CA MET A 92 -0.83 19.39 -9.98
C MET A 92 -2.30 19.17 -9.61
N ALA A 93 -2.57 18.09 -8.88
CA ALA A 93 -3.90 17.82 -8.35
C ALA A 93 -4.15 18.68 -7.10
N LYS A 94 -5.21 19.48 -7.12
CA LYS A 94 -5.61 20.35 -6.00
C LYS A 94 -6.19 19.57 -4.85
N PHE A 95 -6.95 18.51 -5.15
CA PHE A 95 -7.61 17.68 -4.15
C PHE A 95 -7.51 16.21 -4.54
N VAL A 96 -6.90 15.40 -3.68
CA VAL A 96 -6.61 13.99 -3.93
C VAL A 96 -7.20 13.14 -2.82
N MET A 97 -7.78 12.00 -3.20
CA MET A 97 -8.15 10.92 -2.30
C MET A 97 -7.27 9.71 -2.56
N MET A 98 -6.68 9.16 -1.50
CA MET A 98 -5.97 7.89 -1.49
C MET A 98 -6.84 6.88 -0.76
N VAL A 99 -7.02 5.70 -1.34
CA VAL A 99 -7.70 4.57 -0.70
C VAL A 99 -6.70 3.43 -0.62
N THR A 100 -6.47 2.91 0.57
CA THR A 100 -5.45 1.88 0.84
C THR A 100 -6.11 0.67 1.49
N GLU A 101 -5.77 -0.52 0.99
CA GLU A 101 -6.11 -1.77 1.67
C GLU A 101 -5.12 -2.00 2.81
N LEU A 102 -5.61 -1.99 4.06
CA LEU A 102 -4.73 -2.15 5.23
C LEU A 102 -4.32 -3.61 5.42
N TYR A 103 -5.09 -4.56 4.85
CA TYR A 103 -4.93 -5.98 5.08
C TYR A 103 -5.01 -6.34 6.58
N LEU A 104 -5.87 -5.60 7.28
CA LEU A 104 -6.18 -5.80 8.69
C LEU A 104 -7.61 -6.32 8.84
N LEU A 105 -7.83 -7.17 9.83
CA LEU A 105 -9.15 -7.57 10.30
C LEU A 105 -9.61 -6.62 11.40
N GLY A 106 -10.88 -6.22 11.34
CA GLY A 106 -11.53 -5.53 12.44
C GLY A 106 -11.57 -6.40 13.70
N SER A 107 -11.45 -5.76 14.86
CA SER A 107 -11.67 -6.42 16.16
C SER A 107 -13.15 -6.62 16.49
N GLY A 108 -14.04 -5.97 15.72
CA GLY A 108 -15.46 -5.82 16.04
C GLY A 108 -15.77 -4.53 16.81
N ASP A 109 -14.76 -3.85 17.34
CA ASP A 109 -14.85 -2.49 17.88
C ASP A 109 -14.09 -1.53 16.97
N LEU A 110 -14.79 -1.01 15.96
CA LEU A 110 -14.17 -0.11 14.98
C LEU A 110 -13.64 1.19 15.61
N ARG A 111 -14.18 1.64 16.75
CA ARG A 111 -13.66 2.84 17.43
C ARG A 111 -12.29 2.55 18.02
N ALA A 112 -12.13 1.41 18.67
CA ALA A 112 -10.85 0.98 19.22
C ALA A 112 -9.82 0.72 18.11
N ASP A 113 -10.24 0.09 17.02
CA ASP A 113 -9.41 -0.11 15.83
C ASP A 113 -8.94 1.23 15.26
N ALA A 114 -9.86 2.17 15.02
CA ALA A 114 -9.56 3.52 14.56
C ALA A 114 -8.59 4.25 15.51
N GLY A 115 -8.76 4.10 16.83
CA GLY A 115 -7.85 4.68 17.83
C GLY A 115 -6.41 4.16 17.74
N LYS A 116 -6.23 2.90 17.37
CA LYS A 116 -4.90 2.31 17.15
C LYS A 116 -4.29 2.70 15.81
N LEU A 117 -5.12 3.04 14.83
CA LEU A 117 -4.70 3.44 13.48
C LEU A 117 -4.44 4.95 13.35
N ALA A 118 -5.06 5.76 14.21
CA ALA A 118 -4.85 7.19 14.22
C ALA A 118 -3.41 7.56 14.59
N ALA A 119 -2.85 8.57 13.95
CA ALA A 119 -1.61 9.18 14.41
C ALA A 119 -1.85 9.90 15.74
N ARG A 120 -0.75 10.10 16.48
CA ARG A 120 -0.74 10.58 17.86
C ARG A 120 -1.61 11.82 18.12
N ASP A 121 -1.68 12.75 17.18
CA ASP A 121 -2.32 14.06 17.38
C ASP A 121 -3.69 14.17 16.71
N GLU A 122 -4.20 13.10 16.10
CA GLU A 122 -5.46 13.14 15.39
C GLU A 122 -6.63 12.75 16.27
N LYS A 123 -7.77 13.36 15.95
CA LYS A 123 -9.01 13.10 16.67
C LYS A 123 -9.84 12.09 15.89
N VAL A 124 -10.20 11.00 16.57
CA VAL A 124 -11.06 9.95 16.03
C VAL A 124 -12.53 10.31 16.27
N VAL A 125 -13.31 10.42 15.18
CA VAL A 125 -14.72 10.81 15.22
C VAL A 125 -15.56 9.85 14.39
N GLU A 126 -16.65 9.34 14.97
CA GLU A 126 -17.62 8.52 14.24
C GLU A 126 -18.26 9.32 13.09
N LEU A 127 -18.24 8.77 11.87
CA LEU A 127 -18.92 9.36 10.72
C LEU A 127 -20.36 8.82 10.63
N ARG A 128 -21.28 9.45 11.36
CA ARG A 128 -22.69 9.06 11.37
C ARG A 128 -23.35 9.26 10.00
N GLY A 129 -24.18 8.31 9.60
CA GLY A 129 -24.90 8.33 8.31
C GLY A 129 -24.08 7.84 7.12
N ALA A 130 -22.83 7.43 7.31
CA ALA A 130 -22.07 6.72 6.29
C ALA A 130 -22.73 5.38 5.93
N ARG A 131 -22.62 4.97 4.66
CA ARG A 131 -23.17 3.68 4.18
C ARG A 131 -22.44 2.47 4.74
N LEU A 132 -21.18 2.64 5.11
CA LEU A 132 -20.37 1.67 5.83
C LEU A 132 -19.96 2.21 7.20
N PRO A 133 -19.80 1.34 8.22
CA PRO A 133 -19.23 1.76 9.51
C PRO A 133 -17.87 2.41 9.29
N THR A 134 -17.77 3.67 9.70
CA THR A 134 -16.62 4.53 9.39
C THR A 134 -16.28 5.42 10.58
N PHE A 135 -14.99 5.49 10.91
CA PHE A 135 -14.45 6.51 11.82
C PHE A 135 -13.48 7.40 11.05
N ALA A 136 -13.71 8.70 11.12
CA ALA A 136 -12.87 9.71 10.51
C ALA A 136 -11.72 10.12 11.45
N PHE A 137 -10.61 10.48 10.84
CA PHE A 137 -9.43 11.04 11.46
C PHE A 137 -9.36 12.53 11.13
N GLU A 138 -9.65 13.38 12.13
CA GLU A 138 -9.49 14.82 11.99
C GLU A 138 -8.04 15.20 12.30
N PRO A 139 -7.44 16.12 11.51
CA PRO A 139 -6.08 16.57 11.77
C PRO A 139 -5.96 17.23 13.15
N GLY A 140 -4.83 16.99 13.80
CA GLY A 140 -4.45 17.69 15.03
C GLY A 140 -4.15 19.18 14.83
N PRO A 141 -3.91 19.93 15.92
CA PRO A 141 -3.64 21.38 15.88
C PRO A 141 -2.26 21.76 15.30
N GLY A 142 -1.49 20.80 14.79
CA GLY A 142 -0.15 21.04 14.26
C GLY A 142 -0.16 21.94 13.03
N GLU A 143 0.86 22.79 12.93
CA GLU A 143 1.05 23.63 11.74
C GLU A 143 1.36 22.76 10.51
N PRO A 144 0.73 23.08 9.36
CA PRO A 144 1.13 22.53 8.07
C PRO A 144 2.63 22.64 7.82
N LEU A 145 3.25 21.56 7.34
CA LEU A 145 4.61 21.65 6.82
C LEU A 145 4.60 22.32 5.43
N PRO A 146 5.53 23.24 5.15
CA PRO A 146 5.69 23.78 3.81
C PRO A 146 6.05 22.67 2.82
N ASP A 147 5.70 22.88 1.54
CA ASP A 147 6.08 22.01 0.41
C ASP A 147 5.58 20.56 0.48
N ARG A 148 4.50 20.29 1.25
CA ARG A 148 3.89 18.97 1.35
C ARG A 148 2.38 19.03 1.19
N PRO A 149 1.74 18.04 0.55
CA PRO A 149 0.29 17.94 0.53
C PRO A 149 -0.28 18.02 1.95
N LEU A 150 -1.28 18.88 2.14
CA LEU A 150 -1.94 19.07 3.41
C LEU A 150 -2.98 18.00 3.62
N PHE A 151 -2.78 17.19 4.66
CA PHE A 151 -3.79 16.25 5.11
C PHE A 151 -5.05 17.00 5.54
N VAL A 152 -6.19 16.63 4.98
CA VAL A 152 -7.49 17.27 5.24
C VAL A 152 -8.33 16.42 6.18
N LEU A 153 -8.47 15.15 5.86
CA LEU A 153 -9.28 14.18 6.56
C LEU A 153 -8.75 12.79 6.24
N GLY A 154 -8.82 11.88 7.20
CA GLY A 154 -8.68 10.46 6.95
C GLY A 154 -9.89 9.69 7.44
N GLY A 155 -9.92 8.39 7.21
CA GLY A 155 -10.88 7.52 7.86
C GLY A 155 -10.51 6.06 7.71
N VAL A 156 -10.98 5.26 8.67
CA VAL A 156 -11.00 3.80 8.57
C VAL A 156 -12.42 3.34 8.32
N ILE A 157 -12.57 2.47 7.31
CA ILE A 157 -13.82 1.87 6.90
C ILE A 157 -13.77 0.39 7.29
N SER A 158 -14.84 -0.12 7.90
CA SER A 158 -15.02 -1.56 8.10
C SER A 158 -15.84 -2.15 6.97
N HIS A 159 -15.25 -3.09 6.24
CA HIS A 159 -15.92 -3.82 5.17
C HIS A 159 -16.72 -5.02 5.73
N PRO A 160 -17.83 -5.44 5.09
CA PRO A 160 -18.64 -6.57 5.58
C PRO A 160 -17.93 -7.94 5.61
N ASP A 161 -16.81 -8.11 4.91
CA ASP A 161 -15.98 -9.32 5.03
C ASP A 161 -15.03 -9.28 6.24
N GLY A 162 -15.09 -8.21 7.03
CA GLY A 162 -14.36 -8.04 8.27
C GLY A 162 -13.00 -7.35 8.10
N THR A 163 -12.58 -6.98 6.89
CA THR A 163 -11.33 -6.24 6.72
C THR A 163 -11.49 -4.74 6.88
N LEU A 164 -10.36 -4.04 7.04
CA LEU A 164 -10.31 -2.59 7.20
C LEU A 164 -9.60 -1.93 6.02
N GLN A 165 -10.15 -0.82 5.55
CA GLN A 165 -9.53 0.05 4.56
C GLN A 165 -9.31 1.44 5.15
N GLU A 166 -8.27 2.10 4.66
CA GLU A 166 -7.98 3.49 4.99
C GLU A 166 -8.27 4.39 3.79
N VAL A 167 -8.82 5.57 4.07
CA VAL A 167 -8.99 6.65 3.11
C VAL A 167 -8.32 7.88 3.64
N GLU A 168 -7.52 8.56 2.81
CA GLU A 168 -6.87 9.83 3.16
C GLU A 168 -7.13 10.87 2.08
N PHE A 169 -7.39 12.10 2.50
CA PHE A 169 -7.65 13.24 1.64
C PHE A 169 -6.57 14.29 1.81
N PHE A 170 -6.05 14.79 0.68
CA PHE A 170 -4.98 15.78 0.65
C PHE A 170 -5.32 16.95 -0.27
N ILE A 171 -4.89 18.16 0.10
CA ILE A 171 -4.89 19.35 -0.75
C ILE A 171 -3.50 19.95 -0.91
N LEU A 172 -3.32 20.88 -1.84
CA LEU A 172 -2.05 21.60 -1.97
C LEU A 172 -1.83 22.62 -0.82
N PRO A 173 -0.58 22.90 -0.43
CA PRO A 173 -0.23 23.89 0.61
C PRO A 173 -0.93 25.24 0.49
N GLU A 174 -0.96 25.80 -0.72
CA GLU A 174 -1.54 27.11 -1.03
C GLU A 174 -3.06 27.18 -0.78
N MET A 175 -3.71 26.03 -0.62
CA MET A 175 -5.13 25.90 -0.35
C MET A 175 -5.45 25.81 1.16
N ALA A 176 -4.45 26.02 2.03
CA ALA A 176 -4.61 25.93 3.49
C ALA A 176 -5.78 26.76 4.04
N ALA A 177 -6.02 27.97 3.51
CA ALA A 177 -7.11 28.84 3.93
C ALA A 177 -8.50 28.23 3.68
N SER A 178 -8.62 27.32 2.71
CA SER A 178 -9.86 26.61 2.36
C SER A 178 -9.95 25.20 2.98
N ARG A 179 -9.00 24.81 3.85
CA ARG A 179 -8.92 23.44 4.40
C ARG A 179 -10.23 22.98 5.04
N LYS A 180 -10.95 23.88 5.71
CA LYS A 180 -12.25 23.55 6.32
C LYS A 180 -13.28 23.12 5.25
N ASP A 181 -13.40 23.87 4.16
CA ASP A 181 -14.35 23.57 3.10
C ASP A 181 -14.03 22.23 2.43
N TYR A 182 -12.75 21.95 2.21
CA TYR A 182 -12.30 20.65 1.71
C TYR A 182 -12.51 19.51 2.71
N THR A 183 -12.47 19.80 4.01
CA THR A 183 -12.82 18.81 5.04
C THR A 183 -14.29 18.42 4.95
N ASP A 184 -15.18 19.40 4.76
CA ASP A 184 -16.61 19.13 4.61
C ASP A 184 -16.88 18.33 3.32
N ARG A 185 -16.19 18.65 2.21
CA ARG A 185 -16.25 17.87 0.96
C ARG A 185 -15.72 16.45 1.14
N ALA A 186 -14.58 16.28 1.81
CA ALA A 186 -13.98 14.97 2.10
C ALA A 186 -14.94 14.10 2.93
N ARG A 187 -15.60 14.68 3.94
CA ARG A 187 -16.63 13.97 4.73
C ARG A 187 -17.81 13.52 3.87
N ALA A 188 -18.25 14.37 2.94
CA ALA A 188 -19.33 14.02 2.02
C ALA A 188 -18.93 12.81 1.15
N VAL A 189 -17.74 12.84 0.52
CA VAL A 189 -17.23 11.70 -0.27
C VAL A 189 -17.07 10.44 0.59
N LEU A 190 -16.43 10.55 1.76
CA LEU A 190 -16.19 9.44 2.67
C LEU A 190 -17.48 8.75 3.12
N SER A 191 -18.59 9.50 3.26
CA SER A 191 -19.89 8.94 3.64
C SER A 191 -20.54 8.05 2.56
N THR A 192 -20.06 8.13 1.32
CA THR A 192 -20.64 7.41 0.16
C THR A 192 -20.04 6.03 -0.08
N PHE A 193 -18.96 5.67 0.62
CA PHE A 193 -18.30 4.37 0.44
C PHE A 193 -19.26 3.21 0.73
N ALA A 194 -19.31 2.25 -0.19
CA ALA A 194 -20.15 1.06 -0.09
C ALA A 194 -19.34 -0.19 -0.45
N PRO A 195 -19.80 -1.40 -0.05
CA PRO A 195 -19.16 -2.64 -0.46
C PRO A 195 -19.06 -2.74 -1.98
N GLY A 196 -17.92 -3.20 -2.46
CA GLY A 196 -17.74 -3.59 -3.84
C GLY A 196 -18.12 -5.05 -4.09
N LYS A 197 -17.77 -5.55 -5.27
CA LYS A 197 -18.05 -6.94 -5.67
C LYS A 197 -16.89 -7.89 -5.35
N ARG A 198 -15.66 -7.37 -5.30
CA ARG A 198 -14.47 -8.16 -4.97
C ARG A 198 -14.50 -8.52 -3.49
N LYS A 199 -14.04 -9.72 -3.17
CA LYS A 199 -13.78 -10.18 -1.80
C LYS A 199 -12.29 -10.45 -1.62
N ILE A 200 -11.83 -10.46 -0.37
CA ILE A 200 -10.48 -10.91 -0.05
C ILE A 200 -10.50 -12.43 0.16
N GLU A 201 -9.66 -13.14 -0.61
CA GLU A 201 -9.58 -14.59 -0.50
C GLU A 201 -8.69 -14.98 0.69
N THR A 202 -9.31 -15.61 1.69
CA THR A 202 -8.66 -15.95 2.96
C THR A 202 -8.59 -17.45 3.23
N ALA A 203 -9.16 -18.27 2.34
CA ALA A 203 -9.21 -19.72 2.54
C ALA A 203 -7.84 -20.41 2.47
N GLY A 204 -6.84 -19.76 1.85
CA GLY A 204 -5.55 -20.36 1.55
C GLY A 204 -5.64 -21.38 0.40
N GLY A 205 -4.65 -22.26 0.33
CA GLY A 205 -4.51 -23.29 -0.71
C GLY A 205 -3.41 -23.00 -1.73
N LYS A 206 -3.35 -23.84 -2.77
CA LYS A 206 -2.39 -23.71 -3.86
C LYS A 206 -2.72 -22.46 -4.69
N THR A 207 -1.79 -21.50 -4.69
CA THR A 207 -1.97 -20.19 -5.31
C THR A 207 -0.87 -19.97 -6.35
N ALA A 208 -1.26 -19.55 -7.55
CA ALA A 208 -0.33 -19.25 -8.62
C ALA A 208 0.38 -17.91 -8.38
N LEU A 209 1.69 -17.90 -8.65
CA LEU A 209 2.53 -16.71 -8.68
C LEU A 209 2.96 -16.49 -10.14
N GLY A 210 2.14 -15.73 -10.88
CA GLY A 210 2.31 -15.59 -12.32
C GLY A 210 1.97 -16.90 -13.04
N LYS A 211 2.75 -17.24 -14.08
CA LYS A 211 2.48 -18.40 -14.94
C LYS A 211 3.22 -19.68 -14.53
N THR A 212 4.38 -19.54 -13.90
CA THR A 212 5.36 -20.63 -13.76
C THR A 212 5.57 -21.05 -12.33
N LEU A 213 5.12 -20.27 -11.34
CA LEU A 213 5.35 -20.56 -9.93
C LEU A 213 4.03 -20.74 -9.19
N PHE A 214 4.07 -21.51 -8.11
CA PHE A 214 2.98 -21.62 -7.17
C PHE A 214 3.49 -21.76 -5.75
N VAL A 215 2.62 -21.42 -4.80
CA VAL A 215 2.88 -21.55 -3.36
C VAL A 215 1.62 -22.07 -2.67
N ASN A 216 1.78 -22.84 -1.59
CA ASN A 216 0.66 -23.23 -0.74
C ASN A 216 0.51 -22.22 0.39
N MET A 217 -0.55 -21.42 0.33
CA MET A 217 -0.85 -20.43 1.37
C MET A 217 -1.67 -21.07 2.48
N PRO A 218 -1.33 -20.87 3.77
CA PRO A 218 -2.22 -21.19 4.87
C PRO A 218 -3.48 -20.29 4.82
N PRO A 219 -4.57 -20.67 5.50
CA PRO A 219 -5.69 -19.77 5.73
C PRO A 219 -5.25 -18.46 6.39
N SER A 220 -6.00 -17.39 6.15
CA SER A 220 -5.72 -16.02 6.64
C SER A 220 -4.43 -15.38 6.08
N PHE A 221 -3.80 -16.00 5.09
CA PHE A 221 -2.80 -15.33 4.25
C PHE A 221 -3.44 -14.87 2.95
N ILE A 222 -2.94 -13.75 2.46
CA ILE A 222 -3.40 -13.12 1.23
C ILE A 222 -2.21 -12.88 0.31
N LEU A 223 -2.48 -12.85 -0.98
CA LEU A 223 -1.51 -12.54 -2.02
C LEU A 223 -1.94 -11.25 -2.72
N SER A 224 -1.00 -10.30 -2.84
CA SER A 224 -1.13 -9.24 -3.85
C SER A 224 -0.02 -9.33 -4.88
N THR A 225 -0.35 -8.95 -6.12
CA THR A 225 0.54 -8.99 -7.27
C THR A 225 0.75 -7.56 -7.77
N GLN A 226 1.99 -7.26 -8.09
CA GLN A 226 2.43 -5.98 -8.61
C GLN A 226 3.28 -6.24 -9.87
N PRO A 227 2.66 -6.27 -11.05
CA PRO A 227 3.38 -6.49 -12.29
C PRO A 227 4.22 -5.26 -12.65
N GLY A 228 5.50 -5.50 -12.95
CA GLY A 228 6.43 -4.54 -13.55
C GLY A 228 6.55 -4.74 -15.06
N PRO A 229 7.36 -3.91 -15.75
CA PRO A 229 7.56 -4.03 -17.20
C PRO A 229 8.16 -5.38 -17.64
N ASP A 230 9.09 -5.92 -16.86
CA ASP A 230 9.88 -7.12 -17.13
C ASP A 230 10.07 -8.03 -15.89
N PHE A 231 9.29 -7.77 -14.83
CA PHE A 231 9.31 -8.55 -13.59
C PHE A 231 7.93 -8.56 -12.93
N ASP A 232 7.73 -9.49 -12.00
CA ASP A 232 6.56 -9.51 -11.12
C ASP A 232 7.00 -9.45 -9.66
N VAL A 233 6.27 -8.70 -8.83
CA VAL A 233 6.41 -8.75 -7.38
C VAL A 233 5.14 -9.31 -6.76
N PHE A 234 5.30 -10.35 -5.97
CA PHE A 234 4.26 -10.99 -5.18
C PHE A 234 4.49 -10.66 -3.71
N ARG A 235 3.41 -10.31 -3.00
CA ARG A 235 3.46 -10.07 -1.56
C ARG A 235 2.44 -10.94 -0.86
N VAL A 236 2.95 -11.85 -0.04
CA VAL A 236 2.16 -12.68 0.85
C VAL A 236 2.13 -12.01 2.22
N ARG A 237 0.93 -11.74 2.74
CA ARG A 237 0.73 -11.09 4.04
C ARG A 237 -0.23 -11.90 4.88
N ARG A 238 0.02 -11.96 6.18
CA ARG A 238 -0.92 -12.50 7.15
C ARG A 238 -1.95 -11.41 7.51
N LEU A 239 -3.23 -11.74 7.41
CA LEU A 239 -4.28 -10.89 7.96
C LEU A 239 -4.18 -10.88 9.49
N ARG A 240 -4.17 -9.68 10.06
CA ARG A 240 -3.97 -9.43 11.49
C ARG A 240 -4.88 -8.31 11.96
N ARG A 241 -5.02 -8.11 13.26
CA ARG A 241 -5.77 -6.95 13.80
C ARG A 241 -4.88 -5.74 14.02
N PRO A 242 -5.46 -4.53 14.17
CA PRO A 242 -4.70 -3.35 14.57
C PRO A 242 -3.93 -3.57 15.88
N GLY A 243 -2.63 -3.26 15.83
CA GLY A 243 -1.67 -3.40 16.93
C GLY A 243 -1.05 -4.80 17.06
N GLU A 244 -1.51 -5.80 16.32
CA GLU A 244 -0.83 -7.11 16.29
C GLU A 244 0.48 -7.02 15.49
N PRO A 245 1.52 -7.81 15.83
CA PRO A 245 2.75 -7.90 15.06
C PRO A 245 2.48 -8.24 13.58
N GLY A 246 3.32 -7.75 12.67
CA GLY A 246 3.14 -7.94 11.23
C GLY A 246 4.21 -8.83 10.61
N ALA A 247 3.87 -9.44 9.48
CA ALA A 247 4.74 -10.30 8.72
C ALA A 247 4.44 -10.17 7.22
N THR A 248 5.48 -10.03 6.40
CA THR A 248 5.36 -9.96 4.94
C THR A 248 6.43 -10.81 4.29
N LEU A 249 6.00 -11.64 3.34
CA LEU A 249 6.87 -12.37 2.42
C LEU A 249 6.76 -11.73 1.05
N GLY A 250 7.88 -11.21 0.55
CA GLY A 250 8.03 -10.75 -0.82
C GLY A 250 8.69 -11.80 -1.69
N ILE A 251 8.18 -11.95 -2.92
CA ILE A 251 8.76 -12.82 -3.95
C ILE A 251 8.83 -11.97 -5.22
N TYR A 252 10.03 -11.61 -5.63
CA TYR A 252 10.32 -10.96 -6.91
C TYR A 252 10.71 -12.03 -7.93
N VAL A 253 10.18 -11.93 -9.15
CA VAL A 253 10.53 -12.78 -10.28
C VAL A 253 10.94 -11.88 -11.45
N GLY A 254 12.21 -11.91 -11.84
CA GLY A 254 12.74 -11.05 -12.91
C GLY A 254 14.25 -11.20 -13.10
N GLY A 255 14.82 -10.39 -13.99
CA GLY A 255 16.24 -10.51 -14.41
C GLY A 255 17.26 -9.72 -13.58
N HIS A 256 16.81 -8.87 -12.65
CA HIS A 256 17.69 -7.96 -11.92
C HIS A 256 17.45 -7.99 -10.39
N PRO A 257 17.49 -9.18 -9.75
CA PRO A 257 17.35 -9.25 -8.30
C PRO A 257 18.55 -8.60 -7.60
N SER A 258 18.33 -8.07 -6.40
CA SER A 258 19.40 -7.60 -5.51
C SER A 258 18.96 -7.84 -4.07
N LEU A 259 19.87 -8.36 -3.25
CA LEU A 259 19.65 -8.41 -1.81
C LEU A 259 19.48 -6.99 -1.28
N GLN A 260 18.61 -6.83 -0.30
CA GLN A 260 18.33 -5.54 0.33
C GLN A 260 19.53 -5.06 1.14
N ILE A 261 20.22 -5.97 1.82
CA ILE A 261 21.42 -5.63 2.57
C ILE A 261 22.53 -5.06 1.67
N ASP A 262 22.67 -5.58 0.45
CA ASP A 262 23.61 -5.04 -0.54
C ASP A 262 23.26 -3.61 -0.96
N GLN A 263 21.96 -3.27 -0.98
CA GLN A 263 21.51 -1.91 -1.28
C GLN A 263 21.85 -0.95 -0.14
N LEU A 264 21.68 -1.37 1.12
CA LEU A 264 22.08 -0.58 2.30
C LEU A 264 23.59 -0.33 2.32
N ILE A 265 24.39 -1.35 2.03
CA ILE A 265 25.85 -1.22 1.93
C ILE A 265 26.21 -0.19 0.85
N LYS A 266 25.56 -0.26 -0.32
CA LYS A 266 25.82 0.65 -1.45
C LYS A 266 25.37 2.09 -1.19
N SER A 267 24.32 2.29 -0.38
CA SER A 267 23.86 3.65 -0.01
C SER A 267 24.77 4.31 1.03
N GLY A 268 25.68 3.54 1.66
CA GLY A 268 26.55 4.03 2.74
C GLY A 268 25.83 4.15 4.08
N GLU A 269 24.67 3.50 4.21
CA GLU A 269 23.96 3.39 5.48
C GLU A 269 24.67 2.40 6.41
N ASP A 270 24.51 2.60 7.73
CA ASP A 270 25.07 1.70 8.74
C ASP A 270 24.52 0.29 8.53
N THR A 271 25.39 -0.61 8.06
CA THR A 271 24.99 -1.96 7.70
C THR A 271 24.85 -2.81 8.96
N PRO A 272 23.69 -3.42 9.21
CA PRO A 272 23.51 -4.28 10.36
C PRO A 272 24.35 -5.56 10.21
N PRO A 273 24.77 -6.18 11.32
CA PRO A 273 25.40 -7.50 11.27
C PRO A 273 24.48 -8.50 10.57
N ALA A 274 25.05 -9.24 9.62
CA ALA A 274 24.35 -10.30 8.91
C ALA A 274 25.04 -11.64 9.15
N LYS A 275 24.23 -12.71 9.13
CA LYS A 275 24.70 -14.09 9.13
C LYS A 275 24.18 -14.80 7.88
N THR A 276 24.95 -15.78 7.41
CA THR A 276 24.51 -16.67 6.35
C THR A 276 24.16 -18.04 6.91
N GLU A 277 23.17 -18.69 6.31
CA GLU A 277 22.82 -20.07 6.62
C GLU A 277 22.38 -20.83 5.36
N GLU A 278 22.62 -22.15 5.34
CA GLU A 278 22.14 -23.01 4.27
C GLU A 278 20.62 -23.26 4.39
N GLY A 279 19.93 -23.25 3.26
CA GLY A 279 18.51 -23.61 3.19
C GLY A 279 18.12 -24.19 1.84
N THR A 280 16.81 -24.23 1.57
CA THR A 280 16.27 -24.75 0.30
C THR A 280 15.10 -23.92 -0.17
N VAL A 281 15.09 -23.57 -1.45
CA VAL A 281 14.02 -22.85 -2.14
C VAL A 281 13.90 -23.45 -3.55
N LEU A 282 12.68 -23.67 -4.03
CA LEU A 282 12.43 -24.34 -5.33
C LEU A 282 13.12 -25.71 -5.46
N GLY A 283 13.29 -26.44 -4.35
CA GLY A 283 14.02 -27.71 -4.31
C GLY A 283 15.53 -27.61 -4.53
N ARG A 284 16.10 -26.40 -4.57
CA ARG A 284 17.54 -26.15 -4.73
C ARG A 284 18.14 -25.72 -3.41
N LYS A 285 19.35 -26.20 -3.10
CA LYS A 285 20.14 -25.66 -1.99
C LYS A 285 20.48 -24.20 -2.26
N THR A 286 20.29 -23.34 -1.27
CA THR A 286 20.57 -21.91 -1.39
C THR A 286 21.17 -21.37 -0.09
N GLU A 287 21.86 -20.25 -0.20
CA GLU A 287 22.34 -19.48 0.96
C GLU A 287 21.29 -18.42 1.30
N TRP A 288 20.87 -18.38 2.56
CA TRP A 288 20.04 -17.32 3.10
C TRP A 288 20.90 -16.32 3.85
N VAL A 289 20.61 -15.05 3.65
CA VAL A 289 21.18 -13.95 4.44
C VAL A 289 20.14 -13.51 5.45
N GLU A 290 20.48 -13.53 6.73
CA GLU A 290 19.63 -13.06 7.82
C GLU A 290 20.28 -11.88 8.53
N TRP A 291 19.48 -10.85 8.77
CA TRP A 291 19.89 -9.63 9.45
C TRP A 291 18.69 -8.99 10.14
N ARG A 292 18.96 -8.08 11.09
CA ARG A 292 17.91 -7.35 11.81
C ARG A 292 17.98 -5.86 11.45
N GLY A 293 16.85 -5.30 11.03
CA GLY A 293 16.72 -3.88 10.74
C GLY A 293 16.85 -3.00 11.99
N ALA A 294 17.13 -1.71 11.79
CA ALA A 294 17.24 -0.73 12.88
C ALA A 294 15.92 -0.56 13.67
N ASP A 295 14.79 -0.90 13.05
CA ASP A 295 13.45 -0.93 13.64
C ASP A 295 13.13 -2.24 14.39
N GLY A 296 14.09 -3.18 14.42
CA GLY A 296 13.94 -4.48 15.07
C GLY A 296 13.24 -5.53 14.21
N LEU A 297 12.97 -5.26 12.93
CA LEU A 297 12.45 -6.28 12.01
C LEU A 297 13.49 -7.36 11.75
N GLU A 298 13.09 -8.62 11.89
CA GLU A 298 13.86 -9.76 11.46
C GLU A 298 13.68 -9.92 9.94
N ILE A 299 14.79 -9.95 9.21
CA ILE A 299 14.78 -10.01 7.76
C ILE A 299 15.62 -11.20 7.31
N LYS A 300 15.07 -11.98 6.38
CA LYS A 300 15.76 -13.11 5.78
C LYS A 300 15.50 -13.17 4.29
N GLU A 301 16.56 -13.22 3.50
CA GLU A 301 16.45 -13.15 2.04
C GLU A 301 17.42 -14.07 1.31
N THR A 302 17.04 -14.45 0.08
CA THR A 302 17.85 -15.30 -0.79
C THR A 302 17.47 -15.07 -2.26
N ILE A 303 18.41 -15.32 -3.18
CA ILE A 303 18.20 -15.25 -4.62
C ILE A 303 18.47 -16.63 -5.21
N VAL A 304 17.52 -17.13 -6.00
CA VAL A 304 17.63 -18.43 -6.68
C VAL A 304 17.44 -18.24 -8.18
N PRO A 305 18.40 -18.63 -9.03
CA PRO A 305 18.21 -18.62 -10.48
C PRO A 305 17.01 -19.48 -10.87
N LEU A 306 16.12 -18.95 -11.72
CA LEU A 306 15.01 -19.71 -12.29
C LEU A 306 15.46 -20.37 -13.59
N ASP A 307 16.06 -19.57 -14.47
CA ASP A 307 16.66 -19.92 -15.75
C ASP A 307 17.82 -18.94 -16.09
N ASP A 308 18.23 -18.86 -17.36
CA ASP A 308 19.34 -18.00 -17.81
C ASP A 308 19.02 -16.49 -17.77
N GLN A 309 17.74 -16.11 -17.72
CA GLN A 309 17.28 -14.72 -17.78
C GLN A 309 16.55 -14.27 -16.52
N GLN A 310 15.99 -15.21 -15.75
CA GLN A 310 15.16 -14.91 -14.59
C GLN A 310 15.71 -15.53 -13.31
N SER A 311 15.47 -14.82 -12.22
CA SER A 311 15.75 -15.27 -10.86
C SER A 311 14.55 -14.98 -9.97
N VAL A 312 14.46 -15.73 -8.87
CA VAL A 312 13.52 -15.49 -7.79
C VAL A 312 14.28 -14.90 -6.61
N HIS A 313 13.94 -13.68 -6.22
CA HIS A 313 14.38 -13.09 -4.95
C HIS A 313 13.26 -13.24 -3.93
N VAL A 314 13.54 -14.00 -2.88
CA VAL A 314 12.62 -14.22 -1.77
C VAL A 314 13.12 -13.41 -0.59
N PHE A 315 12.25 -12.63 0.04
CA PHE A 315 12.55 -11.92 1.27
C PHE A 315 11.39 -12.00 2.25
N ALA A 316 11.65 -12.50 3.44
CA ALA A 316 10.70 -12.59 4.53
C ALA A 316 11.07 -11.58 5.61
N MET A 317 10.08 -10.82 6.08
CA MET A 317 10.24 -9.79 7.09
C MET A 317 9.16 -9.96 8.16
N ALA A 318 9.55 -9.96 9.43
CA ALA A 318 8.60 -10.06 10.52
C ALA A 318 9.10 -9.38 11.80
N THR A 319 8.17 -8.96 12.64
CA THR A 319 8.45 -8.43 13.99
C THR A 319 8.74 -9.51 15.03
N THR A 320 8.45 -10.78 14.72
CA THR A 320 8.68 -11.91 15.63
C THR A 320 9.33 -13.06 14.88
N VAL A 321 10.14 -13.86 15.58
CA VAL A 321 10.78 -15.06 15.02
C VAL A 321 9.72 -16.09 14.59
N GLU A 322 8.66 -16.26 15.38
CA GLU A 322 7.56 -17.19 15.06
C GLU A 322 6.87 -16.85 13.74
N ASP A 323 6.58 -15.56 13.52
CA ASP A 323 6.00 -15.10 12.27
C ASP A 323 6.96 -15.27 11.09
N LEU A 324 8.26 -14.98 11.29
CA LEU A 324 9.29 -15.21 10.26
C LEU A 324 9.34 -16.68 9.85
N GLU A 325 9.37 -17.60 10.81
CA GLU A 325 9.33 -19.04 10.55
C GLU A 325 8.03 -19.45 9.82
N GLY A 326 6.91 -18.82 10.16
CA GLY A 326 5.65 -18.97 9.45
C GLY A 326 5.76 -18.64 7.96
N LEU A 327 6.40 -17.52 7.62
CA LEU A 327 6.66 -17.14 6.24
C LEU A 327 7.62 -18.12 5.54
N LEU A 328 8.67 -18.58 6.23
CA LEU A 328 9.62 -19.55 5.66
C LEU A 328 8.97 -20.90 5.36
N ARG A 329 8.00 -21.34 6.17
CA ARG A 329 7.18 -22.53 5.84
C ARG A 329 6.39 -22.35 4.55
N ILE A 330 5.90 -21.14 4.26
CA ILE A 330 5.24 -20.83 2.98
C ILE A 330 6.26 -20.94 1.83
N VAL A 331 7.45 -20.34 1.99
CA VAL A 331 8.53 -20.41 0.99
C VAL A 331 8.94 -21.85 0.66
N GLN A 332 8.98 -22.74 1.65
CA GLN A 332 9.30 -24.17 1.43
C GLN A 332 8.32 -24.87 0.48
N THR A 333 7.12 -24.33 0.29
CA THR A 333 6.12 -24.85 -0.64
C THR A 333 6.21 -24.23 -2.04
N LEU A 334 7.09 -23.25 -2.23
CA LEU A 334 7.33 -22.61 -3.51
C LEU A 334 7.89 -23.64 -4.51
N ALA A 335 7.21 -23.79 -5.64
CA ALA A 335 7.61 -24.73 -6.68
C ALA A 335 7.28 -24.20 -8.09
N GLN A 336 8.01 -24.73 -9.08
CA GLN A 336 7.75 -24.49 -10.49
C GLN A 336 6.62 -25.38 -11.00
N ALA A 337 5.75 -24.85 -11.84
CA ALA A 337 4.83 -25.65 -12.64
C ALA A 337 5.64 -26.54 -13.59
N HIS A 338 5.43 -27.86 -13.50
CA HIS A 338 5.98 -28.84 -14.43
C HIS A 338 5.14 -28.92 -15.71
#